data_AF-A0A7S1XYQ4-F1
#
_entry.id   AF-A0A7S1XYQ4-F1
#
_cell.length_a   1.000
_cell.length_b   1.000
_cell.length_c   1.000
_cell.angle_alpha   90.00
_cell.angle_beta   90.00
_cell.angle_gamma   90.00
#
_symmetry.space_group_name_H-M   'P 1'
#
loop_
_entity.id
_entity.type
_entity.pdbx_description
1 polymer ?
#
loop_
_entity_poly.entity_id
_entity_poly.type
_entity_poly.pdbx_seq_one_letter_code
_entity_poly.pdbx_strand_id
1 'polypeptide(L)'
;SSFLAGVGGFWGVPMWCFYVNRGQAVTSFGVKNKDGAIEEFRTANNAYMDVDEKGFRTFMRVTKEGGGEERLLQPFYATGPIDGVTRNMMIGRNELEISEVDTKHNLNTDILYVTVSNEDFPGLVREVTFTNTADYGVDISVLDGLVSLIPYGISNGELSAMGRTMEAWMNVYNVETYDTTKPFFHVSQKTGDVA
;
A
#
# COMPACT_ATOMS: atom_id res chain seq x y z
N SER A 1 11.38 -11.59 -1.04
CA SER A 1 9.97 -11.43 -0.69
C SER A 1 9.47 -12.66 0.04
N SER A 2 8.51 -12.48 0.95
CA SER A 2 7.75 -13.54 1.60
C SER A 2 6.26 -13.39 1.25
N PHE A 3 5.40 -14.26 1.76
CA PHE A 3 3.99 -14.33 1.45
C PHE A 3 3.15 -14.20 2.73
N LEU A 4 2.18 -13.28 2.74
CA LEU A 4 1.17 -13.28 3.80
C LEU A 4 0.23 -14.45 3.52
N ALA A 5 -0.04 -15.27 4.53
CA ALA A 5 -0.83 -16.48 4.35
C ALA A 5 -2.18 -16.11 3.69
N GLY A 6 -2.42 -16.59 2.48
CA GLY A 6 -3.68 -16.40 1.73
C GLY A 6 -4.85 -17.20 2.31
N VAL A 7 -4.88 -17.37 3.63
CA VAL A 7 -5.88 -18.16 4.34
C VAL A 7 -7.11 -17.27 4.55
N GLY A 8 -8.07 -17.36 3.64
CA GLY A 8 -9.36 -16.66 3.75
C GLY A 8 -10.31 -17.24 4.81
N GLY A 9 -9.86 -18.14 5.68
CA GLY A 9 -10.75 -18.91 6.57
C GLY A 9 -11.45 -20.08 5.85
N PHE A 10 -12.31 -20.81 6.56
CA PHE A 10 -12.95 -22.02 6.01
C PHE A 10 -13.90 -21.70 4.85
N TRP A 11 -14.54 -20.54 4.91
CA TRP A 11 -15.52 -20.08 3.92
C TRP A 11 -15.04 -18.93 3.05
N GLY A 12 -13.88 -18.33 3.34
CA GLY A 12 -13.50 -17.10 2.66
C GLY A 12 -12.64 -17.32 1.42
N VAL A 13 -12.56 -16.25 0.63
CA VAL A 13 -11.87 -16.27 -0.66
C VAL A 13 -10.38 -15.92 -0.44
N PRO A 14 -9.44 -16.79 -0.86
CA PRO A 14 -8.03 -16.54 -0.67
C PRO A 14 -7.52 -15.42 -1.59
N MET A 15 -6.53 -14.67 -1.10
CA MET A 15 -5.78 -13.71 -1.89
C MET A 15 -4.28 -13.97 -1.77
N TRP A 16 -3.51 -13.50 -2.74
CA TRP A 16 -2.06 -13.53 -2.68
C TRP A 16 -1.53 -12.14 -2.30
N CYS A 17 -0.56 -12.07 -1.39
CA CYS A 17 0.07 -10.82 -0.96
C CYS A 17 1.56 -11.04 -0.69
N PHE A 18 2.41 -10.35 -1.46
CA PHE A 18 3.86 -10.39 -1.31
C PHE A 18 4.34 -9.17 -0.54
N TYR A 19 5.33 -9.40 0.33
CA TYR A 19 5.97 -8.33 1.08
C TYR A 19 7.49 -8.51 1.17
N VAL A 20 8.18 -7.42 1.48
CA VAL A 20 9.63 -7.32 1.73
C VAL A 20 9.88 -6.53 3.02
N ASN A 21 11.08 -6.63 3.59
CA ASN A 21 11.48 -5.88 4.79
C ASN A 21 12.00 -4.46 4.46
N ARG A 22 11.40 -3.79 3.47
CA ARG A 22 11.72 -2.43 3.02
C ARG A 22 10.43 -1.65 2.76
N GLY A 23 10.52 -0.33 2.79
CA GLY A 23 9.37 0.55 2.65
C GLY A 23 8.23 0.17 3.57
N GLN A 24 7.02 0.30 3.07
CA GLN A 24 5.81 -0.10 3.78
C GLN A 24 5.45 -1.58 3.59
N ALA A 25 6.46 -2.39 3.30
CA ALA A 25 6.46 -3.84 3.20
C ALA A 25 5.71 -4.46 2.03
N VAL A 26 4.41 -4.21 1.85
CA VAL A 26 3.61 -4.82 0.78
C VAL A 26 4.05 -4.28 -0.58
N THR A 27 4.31 -5.20 -1.53
CA THR A 27 4.86 -4.87 -2.87
C THR A 27 3.96 -5.23 -4.03
N SER A 28 3.03 -6.15 -3.80
CA SER A 28 2.09 -6.65 -4.80
C SER A 28 1.08 -7.58 -4.14
N PHE A 29 -0.17 -7.46 -4.52
CA PHE A 29 -1.23 -8.35 -4.04
C PHE A 29 -2.38 -8.45 -5.05
N GLY A 30 -3.17 -9.51 -4.93
CA GLY A 30 -4.27 -9.78 -5.84
C GLY A 30 -4.97 -11.09 -5.56
N VAL A 31 -5.79 -11.53 -6.51
CA VAL A 31 -6.67 -12.70 -6.37
C VAL A 31 -6.32 -13.75 -7.40
N LYS A 32 -6.53 -15.04 -7.08
CA LYS A 32 -6.36 -16.20 -7.97
C LYS A 32 -4.96 -16.42 -8.55
N ASN A 33 -4.45 -15.52 -9.39
CA ASN A 33 -3.15 -15.57 -10.05
C ASN A 33 -2.66 -14.14 -10.39
N LYS A 34 -1.54 -14.01 -11.11
CA LYS A 34 -0.94 -12.71 -11.46
C LYS A 34 -1.81 -11.85 -12.38
N ASP A 35 -2.74 -12.44 -13.13
CA ASP A 35 -3.70 -11.69 -13.96
C ASP A 35 -4.84 -11.09 -13.14
N GLY A 36 -4.97 -11.50 -11.87
CA GLY A 36 -5.88 -10.88 -10.89
C GLY A 36 -5.16 -9.92 -9.95
N ALA A 37 -4.07 -9.28 -10.39
CA ALA A 37 -3.33 -8.30 -9.60
C ALA A 37 -4.18 -7.05 -9.33
N ILE A 38 -4.21 -6.64 -8.05
CA ILE A 38 -4.70 -5.31 -7.64
C ILE A 38 -3.52 -4.34 -7.59
N GLU A 39 -2.38 -4.80 -7.08
CA GLU A 39 -1.08 -4.15 -7.23
C GLU A 39 -0.17 -5.05 -8.08
N GLU A 40 0.53 -4.45 -9.05
CA GLU A 40 1.33 -5.14 -10.06
C GLU A 40 2.26 -6.20 -9.45
N PHE A 41 2.22 -7.43 -9.97
CA PHE A 41 3.21 -8.43 -9.58
C PHE A 41 4.62 -8.00 -10.01
N ARG A 42 5.54 -7.86 -9.04
CA ARG A 42 6.96 -7.59 -9.31
C ARG A 42 7.80 -8.80 -8.96
N THR A 43 8.85 -9.05 -9.75
CA THR A 43 9.87 -10.04 -9.39
C THR A 43 10.58 -9.62 -8.11
N ALA A 44 11.12 -10.59 -7.36
CA ALA A 44 11.68 -10.32 -6.03
C ALA A 44 12.79 -9.24 -6.05
N ASN A 45 13.65 -9.23 -7.07
CA ASN A 45 14.70 -8.21 -7.21
C ASN A 45 14.12 -6.80 -7.39
N ASN A 46 13.08 -6.65 -8.21
CA ASN A 46 12.42 -5.36 -8.46
C ASN A 46 11.60 -4.92 -7.24
N ALA A 47 10.93 -5.86 -6.56
CA ALA A 47 10.17 -5.57 -5.34
C ALA A 47 11.02 -4.88 -4.27
N TYR A 48 12.29 -5.28 -4.09
CA TYR A 48 13.21 -4.63 -3.14
C TYR A 48 13.70 -3.24 -3.56
N MET A 49 13.65 -2.93 -4.86
CA MET A 49 14.07 -1.64 -5.41
C MET A 49 12.90 -0.65 -5.45
N ASP A 50 11.71 -1.14 -5.78
CA ASP A 50 10.57 -0.29 -6.12
C ASP A 50 9.62 -0.03 -4.94
N VAL A 51 9.67 -0.82 -3.86
CA VAL A 51 8.64 -0.79 -2.78
C VAL A 51 8.44 0.60 -2.18
N ASP A 52 9.50 1.39 -2.05
CA ASP A 52 9.46 2.74 -1.47
C ASP A 52 8.72 3.75 -2.39
N GLU A 53 8.61 3.44 -3.68
CA GLU A 53 8.04 4.32 -4.70
C GLU A 53 6.72 3.81 -5.30
N LYS A 54 6.55 2.48 -5.40
CA LYS A 54 5.44 1.82 -6.09
C LYS A 54 4.45 1.15 -5.15
N GLY A 55 4.84 0.88 -3.90
CA GLY A 55 3.99 0.29 -2.87
C GLY A 55 3.07 1.32 -2.21
N PHE A 56 2.64 1.01 -0.98
CA PHE A 56 1.97 1.98 -0.13
C PHE A 56 2.91 3.11 0.27
N ARG A 57 2.37 4.33 0.28
CA ARG A 57 3.10 5.54 0.69
C ARG A 57 2.26 6.40 1.60
N THR A 58 2.96 7.02 2.54
CA THR A 58 2.41 7.93 3.52
C THR A 58 3.23 9.21 3.50
N PHE A 59 2.57 10.34 3.34
CA PHE A 59 3.17 11.67 3.44
C PHE A 59 2.46 12.40 4.57
N MET A 60 3.24 13.05 5.42
CA MET A 60 2.70 13.80 6.55
C MET A 60 3.27 15.20 6.55
N ARG A 61 2.40 16.18 6.76
CA ARG A 61 2.76 17.53 7.16
C ARG A 61 2.43 17.68 8.64
N VAL A 62 3.44 17.99 9.44
CA VAL A 62 3.35 18.08 10.90
C VAL A 62 3.76 19.47 11.36
N THR A 63 2.91 20.10 12.16
CA THR A 63 3.19 21.39 12.82
C THR A 63 2.89 21.29 14.31
N LYS A 64 3.64 22.00 15.15
CA LYS A 64 3.30 22.12 16.57
C LYS A 64 1.99 22.91 16.71
N GLU A 65 1.10 22.45 17.58
CA GLU A 65 -0.14 23.15 17.90
C GLU A 65 0.16 24.56 18.43
N GLY A 66 -0.55 25.56 17.94
CA GLY A 66 -0.27 26.98 18.23
C GLY A 66 0.79 27.62 17.33
N GLY A 67 1.32 26.88 16.34
CA GLY A 67 2.24 27.37 15.31
C GLY A 67 3.70 26.96 15.51
N GLY A 68 4.47 27.02 14.43
CA GLY A 68 5.88 26.63 14.44
C GLY A 68 6.39 26.29 13.04
N GLU A 69 7.60 25.74 12.99
CA GLU A 69 8.17 25.22 11.74
C GLU A 69 7.40 23.98 11.27
N GLU A 70 7.02 23.99 9.99
CA GLU A 70 6.40 22.85 9.33
C GLU A 70 7.44 21.77 9.01
N ARG A 71 7.07 20.52 9.25
CA ARG A 71 7.90 19.35 8.93
C ARG A 71 7.18 18.44 7.96
N LEU A 72 7.88 18.05 6.89
CA LEU A 72 7.41 17.07 5.91
C LEU A 72 8.07 15.72 6.19
N LEU A 73 7.26 14.72 6.49
CA LEU A 73 7.70 13.38 6.87
C LEU A 73 7.15 12.36 5.88
N GLN A 74 7.92 11.31 5.64
CA GLN A 74 7.50 10.14 4.87
C GLN A 74 7.94 8.87 5.62
N PRO A 75 7.08 8.30 6.46
CA PRO A 75 7.43 7.11 7.22
C PRO A 75 7.83 5.97 6.30
N PHE A 76 8.84 5.23 6.72
CA PHE A 76 9.44 4.12 5.98
C PHE A 76 10.16 4.51 4.67
N TYR A 77 10.21 5.79 4.29
CA TYR A 77 10.90 6.26 3.10
C TYR A 77 12.36 6.58 3.40
N ALA A 78 13.25 5.61 3.18
CA ALA A 78 14.70 5.77 2.97
C ALA A 78 15.38 4.39 2.97
N THR A 79 16.34 4.21 2.08
CA THR A 79 17.16 3.00 2.00
C THR A 79 18.39 3.11 2.92
N GLY A 80 18.20 3.21 4.23
CA GLY A 80 19.31 3.19 5.19
C GLY A 80 18.94 3.60 6.63
N PRO A 81 19.87 3.41 7.59
CA PRO A 81 19.70 3.94 8.95
C PRO A 81 19.56 5.46 8.90
N ILE A 82 18.51 5.97 9.54
CA ILE A 82 18.32 7.39 9.77
C ILE A 82 18.50 7.64 11.27
N ASP A 83 19.26 8.67 11.61
CA ASP A 83 19.47 9.06 13.00
C ASP A 83 18.13 9.36 13.70
N GLY A 84 17.95 8.82 14.89
CA GLY A 84 16.71 8.93 15.66
C GLY A 84 15.52 8.10 15.15
N VAL A 85 15.69 7.27 14.11
CA VAL A 85 14.63 6.42 13.55
C VAL A 85 14.94 4.95 13.76
N THR A 86 14.00 4.19 14.33
CA THR A 86 14.06 2.73 14.46
C THR A 86 12.87 2.09 13.78
N ARG A 87 13.10 1.01 13.03
CA ARG A 87 12.04 0.29 12.30
C ARG A 87 12.01 -1.17 12.73
N ASN A 88 10.81 -1.71 12.96
CA ASN A 88 10.61 -3.13 13.24
C ASN A 88 9.59 -3.72 12.27
N MET A 89 9.72 -5.02 12.03
CA MET A 89 8.76 -5.82 11.29
C MET A 89 8.42 -7.05 12.11
N MET A 90 7.13 -7.30 12.28
CA MET A 90 6.58 -8.39 13.07
C MET A 90 5.67 -9.21 12.15
N ILE A 91 5.93 -10.51 12.08
CA ILE A 91 5.22 -11.42 11.18
C ILE A 91 4.42 -12.39 12.04
N GLY A 92 3.11 -12.24 12.02
CA GLY A 92 2.18 -13.15 12.67
C GLY A 92 1.73 -14.26 11.71
N ARG A 93 0.70 -15.01 12.12
CA ARG A 93 0.20 -16.15 11.32
C ARG A 93 -0.57 -15.67 10.08
N ASN A 94 -1.41 -14.65 10.24
CA ASN A 94 -2.26 -14.06 9.20
C ASN A 94 -2.12 -12.53 9.13
N GLU A 95 -1.06 -11.99 9.73
CA GLU A 95 -0.85 -10.55 9.85
C GLU A 95 0.62 -10.19 9.64
N LEU A 96 0.84 -8.98 9.17
CA LEU A 96 2.15 -8.35 9.05
C LEU A 96 2.04 -6.97 9.65
N GLU A 97 2.87 -6.69 10.64
CA GLU A 97 2.94 -5.38 11.27
C GLU A 97 4.33 -4.78 11.04
N ILE A 98 4.38 -3.49 10.73
CA ILE A 98 5.62 -2.71 10.69
C ILE A 98 5.45 -1.47 11.54
N SER A 99 6.52 -1.11 12.25
CA SER A 99 6.55 0.10 13.07
C SER A 99 7.78 0.93 12.76
N GLU A 100 7.60 2.24 12.72
CA GLU A 100 8.65 3.24 12.67
C GLU A 100 8.53 4.16 13.88
N VAL A 101 9.56 4.17 14.72
CA VAL A 101 9.70 5.08 15.85
C VAL A 101 10.64 6.19 15.44
N ASP A 102 10.12 7.42 15.30
CA ASP A 102 10.89 8.62 14.98
C ASP A 102 11.01 9.52 16.23
N THR A 103 12.12 9.35 16.95
CA THR A 103 12.44 10.14 18.15
C THR A 103 12.87 11.56 17.83
N LYS A 104 13.27 11.85 16.59
CA LYS A 104 13.67 13.20 16.16
C LYS A 104 12.45 14.09 16.01
N HIS A 105 11.35 13.53 15.51
CA HIS A 105 10.10 14.26 15.31
C HIS A 105 9.01 13.93 16.34
N ASN A 106 9.29 13.00 17.27
CA ASN A 106 8.37 12.52 18.31
C ASN A 106 7.04 12.03 17.72
N LEU A 107 7.15 11.19 16.69
CA LEU A 107 6.00 10.63 16.00
C LEU A 107 6.29 9.17 15.63
N ASN A 108 5.41 8.27 16.06
CA ASN A 108 5.50 6.88 15.66
C ASN A 108 4.45 6.58 14.60
N THR A 109 4.79 5.70 13.66
CA THR A 109 3.87 5.19 12.65
C THR A 109 3.87 3.67 12.69
N ASP A 110 2.69 3.09 12.92
CA ASP A 110 2.47 1.65 12.94
C ASP A 110 1.52 1.28 11.80
N ILE A 111 1.84 0.22 11.06
CA ILE A 111 1.02 -0.27 9.94
C ILE A 111 0.76 -1.76 10.14
N LEU A 112 -0.51 -2.13 10.26
CA LEU A 112 -0.97 -3.51 10.37
C LEU A 112 -1.66 -3.92 9.07
N TYR A 113 -1.20 -5.04 8.50
CA TYR A 113 -1.81 -5.69 7.35
C TYR A 113 -2.46 -7.00 7.78
N VAL A 114 -3.75 -7.18 7.47
CA VAL A 114 -4.47 -8.44 7.69
C VAL A 114 -5.30 -8.82 6.45
N THR A 115 -5.47 -10.11 6.23
CA THR A 115 -6.41 -10.61 5.21
C THR A 115 -7.80 -10.75 5.79
N VAL A 116 -8.80 -10.33 5.02
CA VAL A 116 -10.21 -10.56 5.35
C VAL A 116 -10.45 -12.07 5.35
N SER A 117 -11.03 -12.57 6.45
CA SER A 117 -11.30 -13.99 6.66
C SER A 117 -12.80 -14.24 6.83
N ASN A 118 -13.28 -15.37 6.30
CA ASN A 118 -14.68 -15.82 6.33
C ASN A 118 -15.68 -14.91 5.61
N GLU A 119 -15.22 -14.09 4.67
CA GLU A 119 -16.07 -13.30 3.77
C GLU A 119 -16.09 -13.89 2.36
N ASP A 120 -17.17 -13.64 1.61
CA ASP A 120 -17.34 -14.12 0.23
C ASP A 120 -16.51 -13.34 -0.81
N PHE A 121 -15.66 -12.42 -0.34
CA PHE A 121 -14.70 -11.67 -1.15
C PHE A 121 -13.29 -11.68 -0.52
N PRO A 122 -12.24 -11.62 -1.35
CA PRO A 122 -10.87 -11.42 -0.88
C PRO A 122 -10.64 -9.94 -0.53
N GLY A 123 -9.91 -9.68 0.55
CA GLY A 123 -9.57 -8.31 0.93
C GLY A 123 -8.28 -8.22 1.74
N LEU A 124 -7.51 -7.17 1.49
CA LEU A 124 -6.38 -6.76 2.33
C LEU A 124 -6.83 -5.54 3.13
N VAL A 125 -6.82 -5.66 4.45
CA VAL A 125 -7.03 -4.54 5.36
C VAL A 125 -5.66 -4.01 5.74
N ARG A 126 -5.49 -2.69 5.63
CA ARG A 126 -4.31 -1.96 6.08
C ARG A 126 -4.77 -0.90 7.08
N GLU A 127 -4.37 -1.05 8.33
CA GLU A 127 -4.60 -0.07 9.39
C GLU A 127 -3.32 0.72 9.62
N VAL A 128 -3.42 2.05 9.64
CA VAL A 128 -2.28 2.95 9.90
C VAL A 128 -2.58 3.77 11.14
N THR A 129 -1.68 3.68 12.12
CA THR A 129 -1.76 4.42 13.37
C THR A 129 -0.62 5.41 13.45
N PHE A 130 -0.94 6.67 13.73
CA PHE A 130 0.03 7.73 14.01
C PHE A 130 -0.04 8.11 15.47
N THR A 131 1.08 8.01 16.19
CA THR A 131 1.14 8.28 17.63
C THR A 131 2.09 9.45 17.90
N ASN A 132 1.55 10.59 18.35
CA ASN A 132 2.36 11.69 18.87
C ASN A 132 2.98 11.30 20.21
N THR A 133 4.30 11.33 20.30
CA THR A 133 5.06 10.99 21.52
C THR A 133 5.68 12.22 22.19
N ALA A 134 5.40 13.42 21.68
CA ALA A 134 5.84 14.67 22.29
C ALA A 134 5.03 15.01 23.56
N ASP A 135 5.57 15.91 24.37
CA ASP A 135 4.89 16.52 25.51
C ASP A 135 3.99 17.72 25.12
N TYR A 136 3.76 17.92 23.82
CA TYR A 136 2.91 18.96 23.25
C TYR A 136 2.01 18.42 22.14
N GLY A 137 0.88 19.11 21.90
CA GLY A 137 -0.03 18.79 20.79
C GLY A 137 0.55 19.15 19.42
N VAL A 138 0.11 18.41 18.40
CA VAL A 138 0.54 18.58 17.00
C VAL A 138 -0.66 18.57 16.08
N ASP A 139 -0.59 19.39 15.02
CA ASP A 139 -1.50 19.34 13.89
C ASP A 139 -0.85 18.48 12.79
N ILE A 140 -1.57 17.45 12.33
CA ILE A 140 -1.08 16.52 11.30
C ILE A 140 -2.05 16.53 10.12
N SER A 141 -1.53 16.77 8.92
CA SER A 141 -2.21 16.47 7.66
C SER A 141 -1.55 15.27 6.98
N VAL A 142 -2.34 14.26 6.61
CA VAL A 142 -1.82 13.01 6.05
C VAL A 142 -2.35 12.79 4.63
N LEU A 143 -1.47 12.33 3.74
CA LEU A 143 -1.82 11.71 2.46
C LEU A 143 -1.28 10.28 2.50
N ASP A 144 -2.16 9.30 2.52
CA ASP A 144 -1.82 7.88 2.69
C ASP A 144 -2.59 7.02 1.70
N GLY A 145 -1.94 5.99 1.15
CA GLY A 145 -2.59 5.03 0.27
C GLY A 145 -1.65 4.30 -0.68
N LEU A 146 -2.25 3.53 -1.58
CA LEU A 146 -1.54 2.84 -2.65
C LEU A 146 -1.20 3.81 -3.78
N VAL A 147 0.01 3.72 -4.33
CA VAL A 147 0.44 4.60 -5.43
C VAL A 147 -0.27 4.29 -6.75
N SER A 148 -0.55 3.01 -7.02
CA SER A 148 -1.20 2.57 -8.26
C SER A 148 -2.02 1.31 -8.03
N LEU A 149 -3.22 1.28 -8.59
CA LEU A 149 -4.11 0.13 -8.59
C LEU A 149 -4.39 -0.31 -10.02
N ILE A 150 -4.45 -1.62 -10.24
CA ILE A 150 -4.75 -2.23 -11.53
C ILE A 150 -6.22 -2.63 -11.56
N PRO A 151 -7.03 -2.05 -12.46
CA PRO A 151 -8.41 -2.48 -12.64
C PRO A 151 -8.49 -3.92 -13.17
N TYR A 152 -9.60 -4.60 -12.85
CA TYR A 152 -9.85 -5.94 -13.38
C TYR A 152 -9.91 -5.96 -14.91
N GLY A 153 -9.37 -7.02 -15.51
CA GLY A 153 -9.46 -7.29 -16.95
C GLY A 153 -8.17 -7.10 -17.73
N ILE A 154 -7.06 -6.81 -17.05
CA ILE A 154 -5.73 -6.66 -17.64
C ILE A 154 -4.85 -7.82 -17.18
N SER A 155 -4.27 -8.55 -18.11
CA SER A 155 -3.34 -9.63 -17.80
C SER A 155 -1.97 -9.11 -17.35
N ASN A 156 -1.25 -9.95 -16.62
CA ASN A 156 0.13 -9.66 -16.22
C ASN A 156 1.06 -9.49 -17.44
N GLY A 157 0.78 -10.23 -18.52
CA GLY A 157 1.53 -10.12 -19.78
C GLY A 157 1.37 -8.77 -20.45
N GLU A 158 0.14 -8.25 -20.52
CA GLU A 158 -0.15 -6.92 -21.09
C GLU A 158 0.49 -5.79 -20.28
N LEU A 159 0.46 -5.87 -18.94
CA LEU A 159 1.14 -4.90 -18.07
C LEU A 159 2.65 -4.90 -18.30
N SER A 160 3.24 -6.09 -18.35
CA SER A 160 4.69 -6.25 -18.50
C SER A 160 5.19 -5.80 -19.89
N ALA A 161 4.42 -6.05 -20.95
CA ALA A 161 4.83 -5.77 -22.31
C ALA A 161 4.39 -4.38 -22.82
N MET A 162 3.22 -3.90 -22.38
CA MET A 162 2.52 -2.74 -22.93
C MET A 162 1.90 -1.85 -21.83
N GLY A 163 2.47 -1.82 -20.62
CA GLY A 163 1.90 -1.11 -19.47
C GLY A 163 1.45 0.32 -19.74
N ARG A 164 2.27 1.14 -20.42
CA ARG A 164 1.90 2.52 -20.79
C ARG A 164 0.69 2.61 -21.73
N THR A 165 0.57 1.66 -22.65
CA THR A 165 -0.59 1.59 -23.54
C THR A 165 -1.83 1.19 -22.75
N MET A 166 -1.70 0.24 -21.83
CA MET A 166 -2.80 -0.22 -20.98
C MET A 166 -3.29 0.87 -20.02
N GLU A 167 -2.38 1.68 -19.45
CA GLU A 167 -2.71 2.82 -18.59
C GLU A 167 -3.70 3.80 -19.24
N ALA A 168 -3.59 4.03 -20.56
CA ALA A 168 -4.49 4.93 -21.29
C ALA A 168 -5.97 4.47 -21.28
N TRP A 169 -6.22 3.19 -21.00
CA TRP A 169 -7.56 2.60 -20.94
C TRP A 169 -8.08 2.43 -19.51
N MET A 170 -7.23 2.63 -18.50
CA MET A 170 -7.62 2.55 -17.09
C MET A 170 -8.30 3.86 -16.66
N ASN A 171 -9.47 3.74 -16.05
CA ASN A 171 -10.27 4.87 -15.61
C ASN A 171 -10.72 4.69 -14.16
N VAL A 172 -10.91 5.80 -13.47
CA VAL A 172 -11.52 5.85 -12.14
C VAL A 172 -12.80 6.66 -12.22
N TYR A 173 -13.91 6.02 -11.90
CA TYR A 173 -15.23 6.63 -11.85
C TYR A 173 -15.64 6.90 -10.40
N ASN A 174 -16.71 7.68 -10.20
CA ASN A 174 -17.25 8.06 -8.88
C ASN A 174 -16.28 8.89 -8.02
N VAL A 175 -15.57 9.84 -8.64
CA VAL A 175 -14.62 10.74 -7.95
C VAL A 175 -15.00 12.22 -8.05
N GLU A 176 -16.11 12.55 -8.71
CA GLU A 176 -16.43 13.93 -9.14
C GLU A 176 -16.98 14.84 -8.03
N THR A 177 -17.52 14.28 -6.94
CA THR A 177 -18.28 15.05 -5.93
C THR A 177 -17.55 15.28 -4.61
N TYR A 178 -16.23 15.04 -4.55
CA TYR A 178 -15.46 14.97 -3.29
C TYR A 178 -15.92 13.87 -2.31
N ASP A 179 -16.98 13.12 -2.62
CA ASP A 179 -17.31 11.85 -1.98
C ASP A 179 -16.43 10.74 -2.58
N THR A 180 -15.17 10.71 -2.15
CA THR A 180 -14.15 9.77 -2.61
C THR A 180 -14.22 8.42 -1.91
N THR A 181 -15.33 8.10 -1.24
CA THR A 181 -15.45 6.87 -0.44
C THR A 181 -15.70 5.62 -1.28
N LYS A 182 -16.05 5.77 -2.56
CA LYS A 182 -16.42 4.66 -3.46
C LYS A 182 -15.83 4.78 -4.87
N PRO A 183 -14.51 4.94 -5.03
CA PRO A 183 -13.88 4.98 -6.35
C PRO A 183 -14.12 3.64 -7.06
N PHE A 184 -14.48 3.71 -8.34
CA PHE A 184 -14.65 2.52 -9.18
C PHE A 184 -13.58 2.48 -10.27
N PHE A 185 -12.65 1.54 -10.13
CA PHE A 185 -11.53 1.35 -11.05
C PHE A 185 -11.94 0.38 -12.18
N HIS A 186 -11.84 0.81 -13.43
CA HIS A 186 -12.34 0.05 -14.57
C HIS A 186 -11.54 0.30 -15.86
N VAL A 187 -11.45 -0.72 -16.73
CA VAL A 187 -10.84 -0.61 -18.05
C VAL A 187 -11.94 -0.32 -19.08
N SER A 188 -11.82 0.79 -19.81
CA SER A 188 -12.87 1.27 -20.72
C SER A 188 -13.04 0.44 -22.00
N GLN A 189 -12.06 -0.39 -22.36
CA GLN A 189 -12.13 -1.29 -23.51
C GLN A 189 -11.55 -2.68 -23.20
N LYS A 190 -12.11 -3.71 -23.82
CA LYS A 190 -11.46 -5.03 -23.84
C LYS A 190 -10.21 -4.95 -24.69
N THR A 191 -9.07 -5.23 -24.10
CA THR A 191 -7.80 -5.36 -24.82
C THR A 191 -7.71 -6.74 -25.45
N GLY A 192 -8.45 -6.88 -26.56
CA GLY A 192 -8.35 -8.02 -27.44
C GLY A 192 -7.94 -7.53 -28.81
N ASP A 193 -6.84 -8.07 -29.33
CA ASP A 193 -6.51 -7.94 -30.75
C ASP A 193 -7.45 -8.90 -31.52
N VAL A 194 -8.68 -8.44 -31.74
CA VAL A 194 -9.63 -9.10 -32.65
C VAL A 194 -9.49 -8.42 -34.01
N ALA A 195 -8.55 -8.94 -34.80
CA ALA A 195 -8.50 -8.72 -36.25
C ALA A 195 -9.67 -9.41 -36.95
#